data_AF-A0A9D9SEI2-F1
#
_entry.id   AF-A0A9D9SEI2-F1
#
_cell.length_a   1.000
_cell.length_b   1.000
_cell.length_c   1.000
_cell.angle_alpha   90.00
_cell.angle_beta   90.00
_cell.angle_gamma   90.00
#
_symmetry.space_group_name_H-M   'P 1'
#
loop_
_entity.id
_entity.type
_entity.pdbx_description
1 polymer ?
#
loop_
_entity_poly.entity_id
_entity_poly.type
_entity_poly.pdbx_seq_one_letter_code
_entity_poly.pdbx_strand_id
1 'polypeptide(L)'
;MSELLTLPGRLADTFSSSVSDDVWHDQSGPKAFESWYFDALSDDGKESVVIIFTDNYVLSPRYAAETPTSGRPERFPAVTFIYSSKGRTVFRTVNEFPARKFRSNTGFVECSIGDSGFHVDAASYGSGYLVNIDVPVIPGRRLKATFEWLSIEADLLAGAEVPKDFKNSWNIVAPRSDVTGRIELIGRRGHIRKLIHFRGTGYHDHFRSELPVHETIGCRQWGRAHFIDATAIYCIENSPGRFDAKARIFLVRNGAIFEKTAKFETQRFRRDRFGIKYPTRLSLVTDDNIRLRIKQLKPFDSTFFDVRSFSEMTLMLRDGRPRKAIGLTEFLAPKNIKYRLFRWFSDLKIGREGRGSAL
;
A
#
# COMPACT_ATOMS: atom_id res chain seq x y z
N MET A 1 31.22 19.18 -24.82
CA MET A 1 30.77 17.78 -24.65
C MET A 1 30.25 17.65 -23.24
N SER A 2 28.93 17.60 -23.09
CA SER A 2 28.22 17.52 -21.80
C SER A 2 28.11 16.07 -21.34
N GLU A 3 28.82 15.69 -20.28
CA GLU A 3 28.52 14.48 -19.54
C GLU A 3 27.32 14.74 -18.63
N LEU A 4 26.17 14.20 -19.03
CA LEU A 4 24.97 14.05 -18.22
C LEU A 4 25.25 13.04 -17.10
N LEU A 5 25.72 13.55 -15.96
CA LEU A 5 25.75 12.81 -14.69
C LEU A 5 24.30 12.56 -14.24
N THR A 6 23.80 11.37 -14.52
CA THR A 6 22.53 10.86 -13.99
C THR A 6 22.69 10.61 -12.49
N LEU A 7 21.97 11.40 -11.70
CA LEU A 7 21.97 11.34 -10.24
C LEU A 7 21.35 10.02 -9.70
N PRO A 8 21.80 9.56 -8.52
CA PRO A 8 21.56 8.21 -8.02
C PRO A 8 20.12 7.96 -7.56
N GLY A 9 19.69 6.70 -7.67
CA GLY A 9 18.38 6.20 -7.24
C GLY A 9 17.93 6.74 -5.88
N ARG A 10 16.82 7.46 -5.91
CA ARG A 10 16.16 8.05 -4.76
C ARG A 10 14.97 7.15 -4.38
N LEU A 11 14.62 7.17 -3.09
CA LEU A 11 13.35 6.68 -2.55
C LEU A 11 12.18 7.41 -3.25
N ALA A 12 10.96 7.41 -2.71
CA ALA A 12 10.09 8.55 -2.98
C ALA A 12 10.94 9.84 -2.86
N ASP A 13 11.08 10.55 -3.98
CA ASP A 13 11.92 11.75 -4.07
C ASP A 13 11.41 12.77 -3.06
N THR A 14 10.10 12.72 -2.84
CA THR A 14 9.34 13.60 -1.97
C THR A 14 8.38 12.80 -1.09
N PHE A 15 8.20 13.32 0.12
CA PHE A 15 7.23 12.85 1.09
C PHE A 15 6.30 14.02 1.45
N SER A 16 5.01 13.75 1.61
CA SER A 16 4.02 14.72 2.09
C SER A 16 3.00 14.05 3.02
N SER A 17 2.20 14.86 3.72
CA SER A 17 1.08 14.38 4.53
C SER A 17 -0.05 15.40 4.43
N SER A 18 -0.91 15.20 3.44
CA SER A 18 -1.96 16.17 3.08
C SER A 18 -3.13 15.46 2.41
N VAL A 19 -4.35 15.70 2.90
CA VAL A 19 -5.59 15.23 2.29
C VAL A 19 -5.82 15.95 0.96
N SER A 20 -5.44 17.23 0.83
CA SER A 20 -5.59 17.94 -0.45
C SER A 20 -4.70 17.36 -1.56
N ASP A 21 -3.60 16.71 -1.18
CA ASP A 21 -2.66 16.08 -2.13
C ASP A 21 -3.03 14.61 -2.40
N ASP A 22 -4.16 14.13 -1.87
CA ASP A 22 -4.67 12.77 -2.08
C ASP A 22 -5.56 12.64 -3.33
N VAL A 23 -5.76 13.75 -4.05
CA VAL A 23 -6.44 13.80 -5.35
C VAL A 23 -5.68 12.99 -6.40
N TRP A 24 -6.33 12.67 -7.52
CA TRP A 24 -5.64 12.11 -8.67
C TRP A 24 -4.88 13.19 -9.42
N HIS A 25 -3.68 12.89 -9.91
CA HIS A 25 -2.80 13.88 -10.53
C HIS A 25 -2.73 13.78 -12.05
N ASP A 26 -3.44 12.82 -12.63
CA ASP A 26 -3.46 12.53 -14.05
C ASP A 26 -2.06 12.55 -14.70
N GLN A 27 -1.14 11.79 -14.12
CA GLN A 27 0.23 11.73 -14.61
C GLN A 27 0.28 11.27 -16.08
N SER A 28 1.07 11.98 -16.90
CA SER A 28 1.17 11.76 -18.35
C SER A 28 2.28 10.78 -18.75
N GLY A 29 3.11 10.35 -17.81
CA GLY A 29 4.21 9.41 -18.07
C GLY A 29 3.70 8.08 -18.66
N PRO A 30 4.43 7.48 -19.62
CA PRO A 30 3.96 6.29 -20.37
C PRO A 30 3.76 5.04 -19.51
N LYS A 31 4.29 5.05 -18.30
CA LYS A 31 4.14 3.99 -17.30
C LYS A 31 3.81 4.55 -15.92
N ALA A 32 3.32 5.79 -15.90
CA ALA A 32 2.94 6.43 -14.65
C ALA A 32 1.80 5.65 -14.00
N PHE A 33 1.81 5.69 -12.66
CA PHE A 33 0.79 5.05 -11.86
C PHE A 33 0.61 5.77 -10.53
N GLU A 34 -0.62 5.72 -10.05
CA GLU A 34 -1.08 6.20 -8.76
C GLU A 34 -1.76 5.05 -8.02
N SER A 35 -1.49 4.95 -6.72
CA SER A 35 -1.97 3.89 -5.86
C SER A 35 -2.42 4.46 -4.52
N TRP A 36 -3.71 4.35 -4.24
CA TRP A 36 -4.30 4.66 -2.94
C TRP A 36 -4.38 3.39 -2.11
N TYR A 37 -3.66 3.36 -1.01
CA TYR A 37 -3.54 2.23 -0.12
C TYR A 37 -4.30 2.49 1.17
N PHE A 38 -5.16 1.56 1.56
CA PHE A 38 -5.79 1.53 2.88
C PHE A 38 -5.44 0.19 3.53
N ASP A 39 -5.02 0.21 4.79
CA ASP A 39 -5.10 -1.00 5.60
C ASP A 39 -5.60 -0.70 7.01
N ALA A 40 -6.02 -1.74 7.70
CA ALA A 40 -6.29 -1.69 9.12
C ALA A 40 -6.01 -3.02 9.81
N LEU A 41 -5.67 -2.93 11.10
CA LEU A 41 -5.54 -4.04 12.03
C LEU A 41 -6.70 -3.99 13.01
N SER A 42 -7.33 -5.14 13.29
CA SER A 42 -8.37 -5.21 14.32
C SER A 42 -7.83 -4.83 15.70
N ASP A 43 -8.70 -4.36 16.58
CA ASP A 43 -8.33 -3.93 17.95
C ASP A 43 -7.60 -5.04 18.74
N ASP A 44 -7.88 -6.31 18.44
CA ASP A 44 -7.24 -7.48 19.05
C ASP A 44 -5.99 -7.98 18.30
N GLY A 45 -5.62 -7.31 17.21
CA GLY A 45 -4.45 -7.62 16.38
C GLY A 45 -4.53 -8.95 15.62
N LYS A 46 -5.70 -9.59 15.54
CA LYS A 46 -5.86 -10.90 14.90
C LYS A 46 -6.32 -10.83 13.44
N GLU A 47 -6.93 -9.72 13.04
CA GLU A 47 -7.50 -9.55 11.71
C GLU A 47 -6.87 -8.36 11.02
N SER A 48 -6.83 -8.41 9.69
CA SER A 48 -6.40 -7.28 8.88
C SER A 48 -7.24 -7.15 7.63
N VAL A 49 -7.38 -5.91 7.17
CA VAL A 49 -7.90 -5.60 5.84
C VAL A 49 -6.87 -4.76 5.11
N VAL A 50 -6.64 -5.06 3.82
CA VAL A 50 -5.84 -4.25 2.90
C VAL A 50 -6.67 -4.00 1.66
N ILE A 51 -6.79 -2.74 1.26
CA ILE A 51 -7.54 -2.28 0.09
C ILE A 51 -6.61 -1.39 -0.72
N ILE A 52 -6.49 -1.66 -2.01
CA ILE A 52 -5.64 -0.86 -2.91
C ILE A 52 -6.44 -0.52 -4.15
N PHE A 53 -6.54 0.76 -4.44
CA PHE A 53 -7.01 1.26 -5.73
C PHE A 53 -5.79 1.71 -6.51
N THR A 54 -5.64 1.23 -7.74
CA THR A 54 -4.53 1.65 -8.60
C THR A 54 -5.11 2.10 -9.92
N ASP A 55 -4.75 3.29 -10.39
CA ASP A 55 -5.18 3.77 -11.71
C ASP A 55 -4.51 3.00 -12.86
N ASN A 56 -3.33 2.44 -12.59
CA ASN A 56 -2.55 1.63 -13.50
C ASN A 56 -1.82 0.51 -12.74
N TYR A 57 -2.38 -0.69 -12.77
CA TYR A 57 -1.92 -1.80 -11.93
C TYR A 57 -0.55 -2.33 -12.38
N VAL A 58 0.50 -1.87 -11.71
CA VAL A 58 1.90 -2.14 -12.05
C VAL A 58 2.32 -3.60 -11.95
N LEU A 59 1.52 -4.44 -11.28
CA LEU A 59 1.73 -5.89 -11.19
C LEU A 59 0.94 -6.66 -12.26
N SER A 60 0.23 -5.97 -13.15
CA SER A 60 -0.47 -6.58 -14.28
C SER A 60 0.53 -7.10 -15.32
N PRO A 61 0.35 -8.34 -15.81
CA PRO A 61 1.04 -8.83 -16.99
C PRO A 61 0.81 -7.95 -18.23
N ARG A 62 -0.37 -7.31 -18.38
CA ARG A 62 -0.70 -6.43 -19.50
C ARG A 62 0.08 -5.12 -19.40
N TYR A 63 0.11 -4.50 -18.22
CA TYR A 63 0.97 -3.35 -17.93
C TYR A 63 2.44 -3.66 -18.23
N ALA A 64 2.95 -4.84 -17.82
CA ALA A 64 4.33 -5.23 -18.07
C ALA A 64 4.65 -5.57 -19.54
N ALA A 65 3.64 -5.84 -20.37
CA ALA A 65 3.79 -6.19 -21.78
C ALA A 65 3.63 -4.99 -22.72
N GLU A 66 2.92 -3.95 -22.29
CA GLU A 66 2.69 -2.76 -23.09
C GLU A 66 4.01 -2.00 -23.33
N THR A 67 4.31 -1.74 -24.61
CA THR A 67 5.43 -0.93 -25.05
C THR A 67 5.08 0.55 -24.89
N PRO A 68 5.97 1.39 -24.32
CA PRO A 68 5.77 2.84 -24.29
C PRO A 68 5.61 3.38 -25.72
N THR A 69 4.40 3.76 -26.11
CA THR A 69 4.13 4.45 -27.38
C THR A 69 4.10 5.95 -27.16
N SER A 70 4.33 6.75 -28.21
CA SER A 70 4.13 8.20 -28.20
C SER A 70 2.63 8.52 -28.12
N GLY A 71 2.06 8.42 -26.93
CA GLY A 71 0.64 8.62 -26.64
C GLY A 71 0.32 8.32 -25.18
N ARG A 72 -0.90 8.64 -24.73
CA ARG A 72 -1.34 8.29 -23.38
C ARG A 72 -1.45 6.76 -23.28
N PRO A 73 -0.74 6.11 -22.36
CA PRO A 73 -0.74 4.65 -22.25
C PRO A 73 -2.14 4.13 -21.93
N GLU A 74 -2.42 2.90 -22.35
CA GLU A 74 -3.63 2.22 -21.92
C GLU A 74 -3.53 2.00 -20.40
N ARG A 75 -4.50 2.52 -19.64
CA ARG A 75 -4.54 2.35 -18.19
C ARG A 75 -5.17 1.00 -17.84
N PHE A 76 -4.55 0.29 -16.89
CA PHE A 76 -5.04 -0.96 -16.33
C PHE A 76 -5.52 -0.78 -14.88
N PRO A 77 -6.60 -0.02 -14.62
CA PRO A 77 -7.05 0.25 -13.27
C PRO A 77 -7.43 -1.04 -12.56
N ALA A 78 -7.11 -1.16 -11.28
CA ALA A 78 -7.44 -2.35 -10.50
C ALA A 78 -7.82 -2.04 -9.06
N VAL A 79 -8.62 -2.95 -8.49
CA VAL A 79 -8.98 -2.99 -7.08
C VAL A 79 -8.41 -4.27 -6.49
N THR A 80 -7.55 -4.12 -5.48
CA THR A 80 -7.09 -5.22 -4.64
C THR A 80 -7.81 -5.17 -3.31
N PHE A 81 -8.33 -6.31 -2.87
CA PHE A 81 -8.92 -6.48 -1.55
C PHE A 81 -8.36 -7.73 -0.89
N ILE A 82 -7.85 -7.59 0.32
CA ILE A 82 -7.32 -8.69 1.13
C ILE A 82 -7.92 -8.57 2.52
N TYR A 83 -8.55 -9.63 3.00
CA TYR A 83 -8.95 -9.75 4.39
C TYR A 83 -8.32 -11.01 4.98
N SER A 84 -7.67 -10.85 6.13
CA SER A 84 -7.00 -11.93 6.84
C SER A 84 -7.53 -12.04 8.27
N SER A 85 -7.56 -13.26 8.79
CA SER A 85 -7.94 -13.53 10.18
C SER A 85 -7.04 -14.64 10.73
N LYS A 86 -6.48 -14.40 11.93
CA LYS A 86 -5.58 -15.31 12.66
C LYS A 86 -4.39 -15.77 11.80
N GLY A 87 -3.74 -14.85 11.09
CA GLY A 87 -2.55 -15.13 10.29
C GLY A 87 -2.83 -15.91 8.99
N ARG A 88 -4.08 -15.92 8.51
CA ARG A 88 -4.47 -16.58 7.25
C ARG A 88 -5.32 -15.64 6.40
N THR A 89 -5.04 -15.59 5.10
CA THR A 89 -5.93 -14.93 4.14
C THR A 89 -7.26 -15.68 4.06
N VAL A 90 -8.35 -14.93 4.25
CA VAL A 90 -9.74 -15.39 4.14
C VAL A 90 -10.35 -14.97 2.80
N PHE A 91 -10.07 -13.73 2.38
CA PHE A 91 -10.43 -13.21 1.07
C PHE A 91 -9.20 -12.58 0.45
N ARG A 92 -8.95 -12.87 -0.82
CA ARG A 92 -8.00 -12.15 -1.65
C ARG A 92 -8.58 -11.99 -3.03
N THR A 93 -8.64 -10.76 -3.50
CA THR A 93 -9.15 -10.44 -4.83
C THR A 93 -8.29 -9.38 -5.47
N VAL A 94 -8.04 -9.51 -6.77
CA VAL A 94 -7.44 -8.48 -7.59
C VAL A 94 -8.26 -8.43 -8.86
N ASN A 95 -9.00 -7.34 -9.06
CA ASN A 95 -9.86 -7.18 -10.23
C ASN A 95 -9.34 -6.01 -11.06
N GLU A 96 -8.93 -6.29 -12.29
CA GLU A 96 -8.50 -5.30 -13.27
C GLU A 96 -9.69 -4.94 -14.17
N PHE A 97 -9.79 -3.66 -14.48
CA PHE A 97 -10.88 -3.06 -15.23
C PHE A 97 -10.34 -2.34 -16.47
N PRO A 98 -11.16 -2.18 -17.52
CA PRO A 98 -10.77 -1.34 -18.65
C PRO A 98 -10.69 0.13 -18.24
N ALA A 99 -9.83 0.92 -18.89
CA ALA A 99 -9.63 2.35 -18.58
C ALA A 99 -10.93 3.16 -18.44
N ARG A 100 -11.94 2.90 -19.27
CA ARG A 100 -13.27 3.56 -19.21
C ARG A 100 -14.06 3.36 -17.92
N LYS A 101 -13.63 2.41 -17.06
CA LYS A 101 -14.24 2.12 -15.75
C LYS A 101 -13.50 2.78 -14.60
N PHE A 102 -12.43 3.51 -14.87
CA PHE A 102 -11.75 4.37 -13.90
C PHE A 102 -12.29 5.80 -14.02
N ARG A 103 -12.59 6.41 -12.88
CA ARG A 103 -12.93 7.83 -12.74
C ARG A 103 -12.30 8.35 -11.46
N SER A 104 -11.78 9.56 -11.51
CA SER A 104 -11.22 10.27 -10.36
C SER A 104 -11.21 11.77 -10.67
N ASN A 105 -10.85 12.58 -9.68
CA ASN A 105 -10.85 14.03 -9.78
C ASN A 105 -9.51 14.61 -9.35
N THR A 106 -9.10 15.69 -10.01
CA THR A 106 -7.86 16.43 -9.73
C THR A 106 -8.04 17.56 -8.72
N GLY A 107 -9.29 17.95 -8.43
CA GLY A 107 -9.65 19.03 -7.52
C GLY A 107 -10.24 18.58 -6.18
N PHE A 108 -10.70 17.33 -6.06
CA PHE A 108 -11.18 16.77 -4.80
C PHE A 108 -10.93 15.26 -4.71
N VAL A 109 -10.92 14.74 -3.50
CA VAL A 109 -10.49 13.36 -3.22
C VAL A 109 -11.62 12.39 -3.49
N GLU A 110 -11.59 11.75 -4.66
CA GLU A 110 -12.46 10.64 -5.03
C GLU A 110 -11.77 9.67 -6.00
N CYS A 111 -12.12 8.41 -5.94
CA CYS A 111 -11.72 7.43 -6.94
C CYS A 111 -12.81 6.37 -7.10
N SER A 112 -13.11 6.01 -8.34
CA SER A 112 -14.06 4.96 -8.69
C SER A 112 -13.44 4.04 -9.74
N ILE A 113 -13.38 2.75 -9.43
CA ILE A 113 -12.92 1.69 -10.33
C ILE A 113 -14.01 0.63 -10.40
N GLY A 114 -14.70 0.56 -11.54
CA GLY A 114 -15.86 -0.29 -11.69
C GLY A 114 -17.00 0.17 -10.78
N ASP A 115 -17.42 -0.72 -9.87
CA ASP A 115 -18.44 -0.45 -8.85
C ASP A 115 -17.84 -0.22 -7.45
N SER A 116 -16.50 -0.19 -7.36
CA SER A 116 -15.76 0.11 -6.13
C SER A 116 -15.25 1.55 -6.17
N GLY A 117 -14.97 2.13 -5.00
CA GLY A 117 -14.39 3.46 -4.93
C GLY A 117 -14.24 3.97 -3.50
N PHE A 118 -13.68 5.16 -3.37
CA PHE A 118 -13.65 5.91 -2.14
C PHE A 118 -13.85 7.40 -2.41
N HIS A 119 -14.23 8.14 -1.36
CA HIS A 119 -14.22 9.59 -1.32
C HIS A 119 -14.00 10.04 0.11
N VAL A 120 -13.56 11.29 0.26
CA VAL A 120 -13.49 11.95 1.58
C VAL A 120 -14.89 12.43 1.96
N ASP A 121 -15.29 12.15 3.19
CA ASP A 121 -16.44 12.75 3.84
C ASP A 121 -15.96 13.63 4.99
N ALA A 122 -16.47 14.86 5.07
CA ALA A 122 -16.08 15.84 6.07
C ALA A 122 -17.32 16.27 6.85
N ALA A 123 -17.34 15.92 8.14
CA ALA A 123 -18.37 16.32 9.08
C ALA A 123 -17.80 17.27 10.14
N SER A 124 -18.69 17.88 10.93
CA SER A 124 -18.29 18.80 12.01
C SER A 124 -17.44 18.14 13.11
N TYR A 125 -17.49 16.82 13.24
CA TYR A 125 -16.76 16.04 14.25
C TYR A 125 -15.49 15.37 13.73
N GLY A 126 -15.16 15.53 12.44
CA GLY A 126 -13.97 14.95 11.84
C GLY A 126 -14.13 14.71 10.34
N SER A 127 -12.99 14.49 9.67
CA SER A 127 -12.94 14.04 8.29
C SER A 127 -12.51 12.58 8.22
N GLY A 128 -12.91 11.90 7.15
CA GLY A 128 -12.58 10.51 6.96
C GLY A 128 -12.85 10.05 5.53
N TYR A 129 -12.69 8.76 5.31
CA TYR A 129 -12.90 8.13 4.01
C TYR A 129 -14.03 7.13 4.08
N LEU A 130 -14.95 7.20 3.14
CA LEU A 130 -15.93 6.14 2.88
C LEU A 130 -15.42 5.27 1.75
N VAL A 131 -15.06 4.03 2.07
CA VAL A 131 -14.49 3.07 1.12
C VAL A 131 -15.50 1.98 0.80
N ASN A 132 -15.82 1.84 -0.49
CA ASN A 132 -16.77 0.87 -1.02
C ASN A 132 -16.05 -0.12 -1.95
N ILE A 133 -16.25 -1.40 -1.69
CA ILE A 133 -15.74 -2.49 -2.51
C ILE A 133 -16.92 -3.26 -3.05
N ASP A 134 -16.96 -3.45 -4.35
CA ASP A 134 -17.94 -4.29 -5.00
C ASP A 134 -17.31 -4.98 -6.22
N VAL A 135 -16.84 -6.21 -6.01
CA VAL A 135 -16.03 -6.94 -6.99
C VAL A 135 -16.47 -8.39 -7.16
N PRO A 136 -16.36 -8.95 -8.39
CA PRO A 136 -16.56 -10.38 -8.58
C PRO A 136 -15.39 -11.18 -7.99
N VAL A 137 -15.68 -12.39 -7.48
CA VAL A 137 -14.66 -13.27 -6.87
C VAL A 137 -14.54 -14.59 -7.62
N ILE A 138 -15.52 -15.48 -7.52
CA ILE A 138 -15.58 -16.68 -8.36
C ILE A 138 -16.86 -16.64 -9.19
N PRO A 139 -17.00 -17.43 -10.27
CA PRO A 139 -18.18 -17.35 -11.14
C PRO A 139 -19.50 -17.39 -10.35
N GLY A 140 -20.22 -16.26 -10.40
CA GLY A 140 -21.49 -16.01 -9.71
C GLY A 140 -21.38 -15.74 -8.20
N ARG A 141 -20.24 -15.31 -7.68
CA ARG A 141 -20.13 -14.72 -6.34
C ARG A 141 -19.56 -13.32 -6.42
N ARG A 142 -19.96 -12.50 -5.45
CA ARG A 142 -19.58 -11.09 -5.37
C ARG A 142 -19.15 -10.76 -3.95
N LEU A 143 -18.08 -10.01 -3.81
CA LEU A 143 -17.60 -9.49 -2.54
C LEU A 143 -18.05 -8.04 -2.46
N LYS A 144 -18.87 -7.72 -1.45
CA LYS A 144 -19.21 -6.35 -1.09
C LYS A 144 -18.55 -5.99 0.22
N ALA A 145 -17.97 -4.80 0.31
CA ALA A 145 -17.51 -4.30 1.59
C ALA A 145 -17.70 -2.78 1.67
N THR A 146 -17.99 -2.31 2.88
CA THR A 146 -18.16 -0.90 3.20
C THR A 146 -17.34 -0.62 4.43
N PHE A 147 -16.54 0.44 4.39
CA PHE A 147 -15.72 0.85 5.50
C PHE A 147 -15.74 2.37 5.66
N GLU A 148 -15.56 2.79 6.90
CA GLU A 148 -15.33 4.17 7.29
C GLU A 148 -13.95 4.25 7.96
N TRP A 149 -13.08 5.10 7.41
CA TRP A 149 -11.79 5.49 7.98
C TRP A 149 -11.93 6.88 8.57
N LEU A 150 -12.22 6.96 9.87
CA LEU A 150 -12.27 8.23 10.59
C LEU A 150 -10.84 8.66 10.94
N SER A 151 -10.35 9.75 10.35
CA SER A 151 -8.97 10.20 10.54
C SER A 151 -8.75 10.72 11.96
N ILE A 152 -7.78 10.13 12.68
CA ILE A 152 -7.30 10.64 13.97
C ILE A 152 -6.13 11.59 13.73
N GLU A 153 -5.22 11.20 12.85
CA GLU A 153 -4.06 11.99 12.43
C GLU A 153 -4.11 12.09 10.90
N ALA A 154 -4.18 13.32 10.38
CA ALA A 154 -4.16 13.67 8.95
C ALA A 154 -3.66 15.11 8.78
N ASP A 155 -3.37 15.54 7.54
CA ASP A 155 -2.96 16.92 7.22
C ASP A 155 -1.72 17.42 7.99
N LEU A 156 -0.82 16.51 8.36
CA LEU A 156 0.30 16.82 9.26
C LEU A 156 1.39 17.68 8.60
N LEU A 157 1.34 17.84 7.27
CA LEU A 157 2.18 18.72 6.47
C LEU A 157 1.35 19.48 5.43
N ALA A 158 0.08 19.78 5.72
CA ALA A 158 -0.78 20.51 4.79
C ALA A 158 -0.18 21.87 4.41
N GLY A 159 -0.21 22.19 3.12
CA GLY A 159 0.36 23.43 2.58
C GLY A 159 1.89 23.44 2.43
N ALA A 160 2.59 22.37 2.79
CA ALA A 160 4.01 22.23 2.46
C ALA A 160 4.17 22.11 0.93
N GLU A 161 5.06 22.91 0.33
CA GLU A 161 5.33 22.80 -1.10
C GLU A 161 5.98 21.44 -1.41
N VAL A 162 5.27 20.62 -2.19
CA VAL A 162 5.87 19.46 -2.83
C VAL A 162 6.68 19.97 -4.02
N PRO A 163 7.99 19.66 -4.11
CA PRO A 163 8.80 20.01 -5.27
C PRO A 163 8.11 19.62 -6.59
N LYS A 164 8.26 20.39 -7.66
CA LYS A 164 7.57 20.08 -8.93
C LYS A 164 8.27 18.98 -9.74
N ASP A 165 9.56 18.74 -9.49
CA ASP A 165 10.40 17.82 -10.28
C ASP A 165 10.66 16.49 -9.54
N PHE A 166 9.62 15.83 -9.01
CA PHE A 166 9.76 14.48 -8.45
C PHE A 166 9.36 13.41 -9.47
N LYS A 167 10.04 12.27 -9.43
CA LYS A 167 9.65 11.08 -10.18
C LYS A 167 8.74 10.17 -9.38
N ASN A 168 8.91 10.16 -8.06
CA ASN A 168 8.15 9.36 -7.10
C ASN A 168 7.71 10.23 -5.91
N SER A 169 6.46 10.12 -5.49
CA SER A 169 5.94 10.84 -4.33
C SER A 169 5.13 9.90 -3.45
N TRP A 170 5.36 9.99 -2.14
CA TRP A 170 4.63 9.22 -1.13
C TRP A 170 3.94 10.18 -0.18
N ASN A 171 2.61 10.26 -0.26
CA ASN A 171 1.77 11.05 0.61
C ASN A 171 1.22 10.15 1.72
N ILE A 172 1.68 10.31 2.97
CA ILE A 172 1.13 9.59 4.13
C ILE A 172 -0.07 10.41 4.63
N VAL A 173 -1.22 10.16 4.02
CA VAL A 173 -2.39 11.03 4.10
C VAL A 173 -3.03 11.00 5.49
N ALA A 174 -3.40 9.80 5.93
CA ALA A 174 -3.98 9.57 7.25
C ALA A 174 -3.18 8.45 7.94
N PRO A 175 -2.06 8.79 8.62
CA PRO A 175 -1.21 7.79 9.26
C PRO A 175 -1.90 7.02 10.38
N ARG A 176 -3.00 7.52 10.93
CA ARG A 176 -3.81 6.84 11.94
C ARG A 176 -5.29 7.20 11.79
N SER A 177 -6.12 6.17 11.69
CA SER A 177 -7.58 6.29 11.63
C SER A 177 -8.24 5.26 12.53
N ASP A 178 -9.41 5.59 13.06
CA ASP A 178 -10.34 4.59 13.56
C ASP A 178 -11.11 4.01 12.37
N VAL A 179 -11.17 2.68 12.30
CA VAL A 179 -11.75 1.98 11.14
C VAL A 179 -12.89 1.10 11.59
N THR A 180 -14.04 1.28 10.96
CA THR A 180 -15.16 0.34 11.06
C THR A 180 -15.55 -0.16 9.68
N GLY A 181 -16.10 -1.35 9.60
CA GLY A 181 -16.60 -1.84 8.34
C GLY A 181 -17.37 -3.15 8.38
N ARG A 182 -17.90 -3.49 7.22
CA ARG A 182 -18.73 -4.65 6.96
C ARG A 182 -18.27 -5.31 5.66
N ILE A 183 -18.05 -6.62 5.70
CA ILE A 183 -17.65 -7.43 4.55
C ILE A 183 -18.69 -8.53 4.31
N GLU A 184 -19.18 -8.62 3.09
CA GLU A 184 -20.20 -9.56 2.66
C GLU A 184 -19.72 -10.38 1.47
N LEU A 185 -19.79 -11.71 1.60
CA LEU A 185 -19.68 -12.60 0.46
C LEU A 185 -21.07 -12.98 0.00
N ILE A 186 -21.47 -12.52 -1.19
CA ILE A 186 -22.77 -12.78 -1.79
C ILE A 186 -22.67 -14.00 -2.71
N GLY A 187 -23.58 -14.95 -2.55
CA GLY A 187 -23.69 -16.16 -3.36
C GLY A 187 -24.42 -15.97 -4.69
N ARG A 188 -24.47 -17.03 -5.51
CA ARG A 188 -25.12 -17.06 -6.84
C ARG A 188 -26.59 -16.66 -6.86
N ARG A 189 -27.30 -16.88 -5.76
CA ARG A 189 -28.74 -16.59 -5.63
C ARG A 189 -28.99 -15.26 -4.90
N GLY A 190 -27.97 -14.40 -4.78
CA GLY A 190 -28.06 -13.11 -4.10
C GLY A 190 -28.03 -13.16 -2.58
N HIS A 191 -28.01 -14.35 -1.97
CA HIS A 191 -27.97 -14.47 -0.51
C HIS A 191 -26.57 -14.29 0.07
N ILE A 192 -26.50 -13.69 1.26
CA ILE A 192 -25.26 -13.49 2.00
C ILE A 192 -24.78 -14.85 2.53
N ARG A 193 -23.59 -15.28 2.08
CA ARG A 193 -22.93 -16.52 2.50
C ARG A 193 -22.03 -16.32 3.71
N LYS A 194 -21.46 -15.13 3.84
CA LYS A 194 -20.60 -14.74 4.96
C LYS A 194 -20.75 -13.26 5.19
N LEU A 195 -20.89 -12.88 6.46
CA LEU A 195 -20.93 -11.51 6.94
C LEU A 195 -19.83 -11.38 8.00
N ILE A 196 -19.03 -10.32 7.91
CA ILE A 196 -17.95 -10.01 8.84
C ILE A 196 -18.08 -8.54 9.22
N HIS A 197 -18.02 -8.25 10.51
CA HIS A 197 -17.87 -6.90 11.03
C HIS A 197 -16.42 -6.67 11.41
N PHE A 198 -15.89 -5.50 11.08
CA PHE A 198 -14.51 -5.12 11.35
C PHE A 198 -14.50 -3.85 12.20
N ARG A 199 -13.61 -3.82 13.21
CA ARG A 199 -13.25 -2.64 13.97
C ARG A 199 -11.76 -2.70 14.27
N GLY A 200 -11.06 -1.59 14.05
CA GLY A 200 -9.61 -1.55 14.17
C GLY A 200 -9.01 -0.16 14.05
N THR A 201 -7.69 -0.12 14.05
CA THR A 201 -6.91 1.07 13.71
C THR A 201 -6.31 0.90 12.33
N GLY A 202 -6.45 1.92 11.49
CA GLY A 202 -5.97 1.90 10.12
C GLY A 202 -5.05 3.03 9.75
N TYR A 203 -4.60 2.95 8.51
CA TYR A 203 -3.77 3.96 7.85
C TYR A 203 -4.17 4.03 6.39
N HIS A 204 -3.95 5.22 5.83
CA HIS A 204 -4.10 5.50 4.42
C HIS A 204 -2.88 6.26 3.86
N ASP A 205 -2.40 5.84 2.70
CA ASP A 205 -1.46 6.61 1.89
C ASP A 205 -1.83 6.64 0.41
N HIS A 206 -1.17 7.55 -0.29
CA HIS A 206 -1.19 7.66 -1.73
C HIS A 206 0.25 7.69 -2.26
N PHE A 207 0.58 6.72 -3.10
CA PHE A 207 1.85 6.62 -3.78
C PHE A 207 1.69 6.87 -5.28
N ARG A 208 2.53 7.74 -5.84
CA ARG A 208 2.53 8.05 -7.27
C ARG A 208 3.94 8.02 -7.85
N SER A 209 4.04 7.61 -9.11
CA SER A 209 5.32 7.50 -9.81
C SER A 209 5.15 7.73 -11.30
N GLU A 210 6.03 8.52 -11.90
CA GLU A 210 6.10 8.67 -13.36
C GLU A 210 6.86 7.54 -14.05
N LEU A 211 7.61 6.75 -13.26
CA LEU A 211 8.46 5.67 -13.74
C LEU A 211 7.84 4.29 -13.49
N PRO A 212 8.19 3.28 -14.30
CA PRO A 212 7.81 1.90 -14.03
C PRO A 212 8.38 1.40 -12.69
N VAL A 213 7.54 0.76 -11.87
CA VAL A 213 7.91 0.28 -10.53
C VAL A 213 9.18 -0.60 -10.52
N HIS A 214 9.39 -1.40 -11.56
CA HIS A 214 10.47 -2.37 -11.63
C HIS A 214 11.82 -1.75 -12.07
N GLU A 215 11.80 -0.49 -12.52
CA GLU A 215 12.99 0.29 -12.86
C GLU A 215 13.44 1.15 -11.69
N THR A 216 12.50 1.56 -10.82
CA THR A 216 12.80 2.38 -9.64
C THR A 216 13.07 1.56 -8.39
N ILE A 217 12.36 0.45 -8.20
CA ILE A 217 12.41 -0.35 -6.99
C ILE A 217 13.04 -1.72 -7.29
N GLY A 218 14.22 -1.97 -6.71
CA GLY A 218 14.84 -3.29 -6.70
C GLY A 218 14.19 -4.19 -5.66
N CYS A 219 14.07 -3.68 -4.43
CA CYS A 219 13.16 -4.20 -3.41
C CYS A 219 12.79 -3.08 -2.44
N ARG A 220 11.58 -3.17 -1.87
CA ARG A 220 11.08 -2.24 -0.86
C ARG A 220 10.50 -3.04 0.28
N GLN A 221 10.94 -2.76 1.49
CA GLN A 221 10.34 -3.30 2.71
C GLN A 221 9.83 -2.15 3.54
N TRP A 222 8.53 -2.10 3.75
CA TRP A 222 7.91 -1.03 4.50
C TRP A 222 6.85 -1.59 5.43
N GLY A 223 6.44 -0.79 6.40
CA GLY A 223 5.44 -1.23 7.34
C GLY A 223 5.17 -0.15 8.38
N ARG A 224 4.22 -0.46 9.25
CA ARG A 224 3.76 0.45 10.28
C ARG A 224 3.26 -0.29 11.50
N ALA A 225 3.28 0.40 12.64
CA ALA A 225 2.56 -0.02 13.83
C ALA A 225 2.03 1.20 14.58
N HIS A 226 0.83 1.05 15.13
CA HIS A 226 0.21 2.01 16.02
C HIS A 226 0.51 1.62 17.46
N PHE A 227 1.25 2.46 18.17
CA PHE A 227 1.47 2.37 19.60
C PHE A 227 0.46 3.26 20.33
N ILE A 228 0.39 3.09 21.65
CA ILE A 228 -0.52 3.87 22.50
C ILE A 228 -0.38 5.39 22.25
N ASP A 229 0.85 5.89 22.14
CA ASP A 229 1.17 7.32 22.09
C ASP A 229 1.90 7.76 20.82
N ALA A 230 2.00 6.89 19.81
CA ALA A 230 2.69 7.19 18.55
C ALA A 230 2.31 6.22 17.44
N THR A 231 2.43 6.63 16.18
CA THR A 231 2.50 5.74 15.03
C THR A 231 3.91 5.77 14.47
N ALA A 232 4.50 4.60 14.20
CA ALA A 232 5.77 4.52 13.48
C ALA A 232 5.56 3.85 12.13
N ILE A 233 5.98 4.52 11.06
CA ILE A 233 6.04 3.98 9.71
C ILE A 233 7.51 3.90 9.31
N TYR A 234 7.92 2.81 8.66
CA TYR A 234 9.27 2.67 8.17
C TYR A 234 9.28 2.25 6.71
N CYS A 235 10.35 2.60 6.02
CA CYS A 235 10.61 2.16 4.66
C CYS A 235 12.10 1.92 4.48
N ILE A 236 12.44 0.76 3.95
CA ILE A 236 13.78 0.37 3.50
C ILE A 236 13.65 0.10 2.01
N GLU A 237 14.38 0.82 1.17
CA GLU A 237 14.32 0.64 -0.28
C GLU A 237 15.71 0.52 -0.89
N ASN A 238 15.82 -0.37 -1.85
CA ASN A 238 16.97 -0.52 -2.73
C ASN A 238 16.55 -0.20 -4.16
N SER A 239 17.34 0.60 -4.87
CA SER A 239 17.19 0.74 -6.32
C SER A 239 17.77 -0.48 -7.05
N PRO A 240 17.26 -0.82 -8.25
CA PRO A 240 17.79 -1.94 -9.03
C PRO A 240 19.28 -1.81 -9.29
N GLY A 241 20.03 -2.90 -9.10
CA GLY A 241 21.46 -2.97 -9.38
C GLY A 241 22.35 -2.23 -8.36
N ARG A 242 21.78 -1.67 -7.28
CA ARG A 242 22.54 -1.03 -6.22
C ARG A 242 22.46 -1.80 -4.89
N PHE A 243 23.47 -1.59 -4.04
CA PHE A 243 23.59 -2.21 -2.72
C PHE A 243 23.43 -1.22 -1.56
N ASP A 244 23.16 0.05 -1.85
CA ASP A 244 23.01 1.14 -0.87
C ASP A 244 21.54 1.36 -0.49
N ALA A 245 20.97 0.42 0.27
CA ALA A 245 19.60 0.61 0.76
C ALA A 245 19.50 1.84 1.66
N LYS A 246 18.42 2.59 1.48
CA LYS A 246 18.09 3.75 2.31
C LYS A 246 16.96 3.37 3.24
N ALA A 247 17.10 3.69 4.53
CA ALA A 247 16.07 3.44 5.53
C ALA A 247 15.58 4.76 6.15
N ARG A 248 14.26 4.88 6.22
CA ARG A 248 13.55 6.02 6.83
C ARG A 248 12.58 5.52 7.89
N ILE A 249 12.42 6.30 8.95
CA ILE A 249 11.33 6.19 9.92
C ILE A 249 10.55 7.50 9.88
N PHE A 250 9.24 7.39 9.72
CA PHE A 250 8.29 8.47 9.95
C PHE A 250 7.63 8.23 11.30
N LEU A 251 7.87 9.14 12.25
CA LEU A 251 7.27 9.09 13.57
C LEU A 251 6.14 10.10 13.64
N VAL A 252 4.92 9.61 13.87
CA VAL A 252 3.74 10.45 14.08
C VAL A 252 3.41 10.45 15.56
N ARG A 253 3.37 11.65 16.14
CA ARG A 253 3.09 11.85 17.56
C ARG A 253 2.72 13.31 17.82
N ASN A 254 1.75 13.53 18.71
CA ASN A 254 1.31 14.87 19.13
C ASN A 254 0.91 15.77 17.95
N GLY A 255 0.18 15.22 16.97
CA GLY A 255 -0.29 15.98 15.81
C GLY A 255 0.81 16.43 14.85
N ALA A 256 1.98 15.77 14.86
CA ALA A 256 3.08 16.07 13.94
C ALA A 256 3.71 14.79 13.39
N ILE A 257 4.27 14.87 12.18
CA ILE A 257 5.06 13.81 11.55
C ILE A 257 6.52 14.23 11.41
N PHE A 258 7.43 13.33 11.78
CA PHE A 258 8.88 13.56 11.71
C PHE A 258 9.53 12.49 10.83
N GLU A 259 10.14 12.89 9.73
CA GLU A 259 11.02 12.03 8.94
C GLU A 259 12.40 11.93 9.60
N LYS A 260 12.91 10.71 9.72
CA LYS A 260 14.25 10.42 10.23
C LYS A 260 14.94 9.40 9.34
N THR A 261 16.15 9.72 8.89
CA THR A 261 17.06 8.71 8.31
C THR A 261 17.50 7.74 9.41
N ALA A 262 17.58 6.46 9.06
CA ALA A 262 17.99 5.42 9.99
C ALA A 262 19.09 4.54 9.36
N LYS A 263 20.00 4.06 10.22
CA LYS A 263 20.79 2.87 9.93
C LYS A 263 19.92 1.65 10.19
N PHE A 264 20.12 0.58 9.43
CA PHE A 264 19.34 -0.63 9.62
C PHE A 264 20.19 -1.90 9.55
N GLU A 265 19.76 -2.91 10.29
CA GLU A 265 20.31 -4.26 10.25
C GLU A 265 19.20 -5.24 9.92
N THR A 266 19.52 -6.23 9.08
CA THR A 266 18.60 -7.30 8.71
C THR A 266 19.14 -8.63 9.20
N GLN A 267 18.25 -9.47 9.71
CA GLN A 267 18.60 -10.79 10.22
C GLN A 267 17.53 -11.82 9.85
N ARG A 268 17.92 -13.09 9.87
CA ARG A 268 17.03 -14.26 9.70
C ARG A 268 16.19 -14.18 8.42
N PHE A 269 16.78 -14.59 7.31
CA PHE A 269 16.08 -14.65 6.04
C PHE A 269 15.19 -15.88 5.95
N ARG A 270 14.02 -15.72 5.33
CA ARG A 270 13.15 -16.81 4.90
C ARG A 270 12.86 -16.68 3.41
N ARG A 271 12.38 -17.76 2.82
CA ARG A 271 11.75 -17.74 1.50
C ARG A 271 10.26 -18.02 1.67
N ASP A 272 9.42 -17.31 0.94
CA ASP A 272 8.00 -17.64 0.86
C ASP A 272 7.77 -18.81 -0.13
N ARG A 273 6.50 -19.17 -0.35
CA ARG A 273 6.11 -20.25 -1.26
C ARG A 273 6.45 -19.97 -2.74
N PHE A 274 6.72 -18.72 -3.11
CA PHE A 274 7.12 -18.31 -4.45
C PHE A 274 8.61 -18.02 -4.57
N GLY A 275 9.38 -18.31 -3.51
CA GLY A 275 10.83 -18.19 -3.50
C GLY A 275 11.35 -16.78 -3.22
N ILE A 276 10.49 -15.80 -2.89
CA ILE A 276 10.91 -14.45 -2.49
C ILE A 276 11.69 -14.56 -1.19
N LYS A 277 12.96 -14.14 -1.21
CA LYS A 277 13.81 -14.10 -0.01
C LYS A 277 13.63 -12.75 0.70
N TYR A 278 13.22 -12.79 1.96
CA TYR A 278 12.98 -11.58 2.77
C TYR A 278 13.50 -11.76 4.21
N PRO A 279 13.93 -10.68 4.89
CA PRO A 279 14.37 -10.74 6.27
C PRO A 279 13.16 -10.74 7.22
N THR A 280 13.20 -11.58 8.24
CA THR A 280 12.14 -11.67 9.27
C THR A 280 12.45 -10.87 10.53
N ARG A 281 13.66 -10.33 10.64
CA ARG A 281 14.06 -9.42 11.71
C ARG A 281 14.75 -8.20 11.14
N LEU A 282 14.30 -7.04 11.59
CA LEU A 282 14.89 -5.74 11.28
C LEU A 282 15.16 -4.98 12.57
N SER A 283 16.24 -4.20 12.58
CA SER A 283 16.48 -3.17 13.58
C SER A 283 16.84 -1.89 12.87
N LEU A 284 16.10 -0.82 13.09
CA LEU A 284 16.39 0.52 12.59
C LEU A 284 16.78 1.41 13.76
N VAL A 285 17.82 2.22 13.59
CA VAL A 285 18.34 3.15 14.59
C VAL A 285 18.64 4.49 13.93
N THR A 286 18.02 5.56 14.43
CA THR A 286 18.29 6.94 14.01
C THR A 286 19.47 7.53 14.78
N ASP A 287 20.03 8.64 14.28
CA ASP A 287 21.14 9.32 14.96
C ASP A 287 20.76 9.89 16.34
N ASP A 288 19.48 10.19 16.54
CA ASP A 288 18.93 10.62 17.84
C ASP A 288 18.41 9.47 18.70
N ASN A 289 18.93 8.25 18.47
CA ASN A 289 18.70 7.04 19.25
C ASN A 289 17.25 6.53 19.31
N ILE A 290 16.40 6.92 18.36
CA ILE A 290 15.11 6.25 18.17
C ILE A 290 15.39 4.87 17.58
N ARG A 291 14.85 3.82 18.21
CA ARG A 291 15.04 2.44 17.76
C ARG A 291 13.70 1.79 17.43
N LEU A 292 13.60 1.23 16.24
CA LEU A 292 12.46 0.43 15.82
C LEU A 292 12.95 -0.99 15.51
N ARG A 293 12.47 -1.97 16.29
CA ARG A 293 12.73 -3.39 16.04
C ARG A 293 11.49 -4.04 15.48
N ILE A 294 11.64 -4.76 14.38
CA ILE A 294 10.55 -5.49 13.72
C ILE A 294 10.88 -6.97 13.73
N LYS A 295 9.94 -7.78 14.21
CA LYS A 295 9.96 -9.23 14.09
C LYS A 295 8.71 -9.67 13.33
N GLN A 296 8.91 -10.03 12.07
CA GLN A 296 7.84 -10.54 11.24
C GLN A 296 7.33 -11.88 11.77
N LEU A 297 6.01 -12.00 11.82
CA LEU A 297 5.30 -13.23 12.10
C LEU A 297 5.11 -14.02 10.81
N LYS A 298 4.13 -14.93 10.78
CA LYS A 298 3.82 -15.69 9.58
C LYS A 298 3.18 -14.77 8.53
N PRO A 299 3.62 -14.83 7.26
CA PRO A 299 2.94 -14.14 6.17
C PRO A 299 1.48 -14.59 6.05
N PHE A 300 0.56 -13.64 5.93
CA PHE A 300 -0.84 -13.94 5.64
C PHE A 300 -1.12 -13.86 4.14
N ASP A 301 -0.42 -12.99 3.40
CA ASP A 301 -0.49 -12.89 1.95
C ASP A 301 0.92 -12.98 1.33
N SER A 302 0.98 -13.63 0.18
CA SER A 302 2.21 -13.86 -0.56
C SER A 302 1.83 -14.07 -2.03
N THR A 303 2.59 -13.41 -2.91
CA THR A 303 2.46 -13.40 -4.36
C THR A 303 3.84 -13.61 -4.99
N PHE A 304 3.94 -13.57 -6.32
CA PHE A 304 5.23 -13.67 -7.02
C PHE A 304 6.12 -12.43 -6.83
N PHE A 305 5.57 -11.33 -6.34
CA PHE A 305 6.25 -10.03 -6.25
C PHE A 305 6.21 -9.43 -4.85
N ASP A 306 5.45 -10.00 -3.92
CA ASP A 306 5.12 -9.34 -2.67
C ASP A 306 4.79 -10.33 -1.54
N VAL A 307 5.16 -9.98 -0.31
CA VAL A 307 4.88 -10.72 0.92
C VAL A 307 4.36 -9.77 1.99
N ARG A 308 3.16 -10.03 2.52
CA ARG A 308 2.58 -9.28 3.65
C ARG A 308 2.49 -10.14 4.90
N SER A 309 2.88 -9.55 6.02
CA SER A 309 2.94 -10.23 7.32
C SER A 309 2.46 -9.32 8.43
N PHE A 310 1.86 -9.91 9.46
CA PHE A 310 1.84 -9.29 10.79
C PHE A 310 3.26 -9.23 11.34
N SER A 311 3.56 -8.22 12.13
CA SER A 311 4.86 -8.04 12.75
C SER A 311 4.71 -7.59 14.19
N GLU A 312 5.47 -8.20 15.10
CA GLU A 312 5.72 -7.60 16.41
C GLU A 312 6.70 -6.44 16.23
N MET A 313 6.30 -5.24 16.58
CA MET A 313 7.14 -4.05 16.51
C MET A 313 7.41 -3.52 17.91
N THR A 314 8.67 -3.17 18.19
CA THR A 314 9.07 -2.49 19.42
C THR A 314 9.71 -1.15 19.08
N LEU A 315 9.08 -0.06 19.53
CA LEU A 315 9.57 1.30 19.40
C LEU A 315 10.18 1.75 20.73
N MET A 316 11.40 2.27 20.68
CA MET A 316 12.05 2.91 21.81
C MET A 316 12.37 4.35 21.42
N LEU A 317 11.78 5.29 22.16
CA LEU A 317 12.04 6.72 22.00
C LEU A 317 13.17 7.15 22.94
N ARG A 318 13.45 8.45 22.99
CA ARG A 318 14.46 9.06 23.86
C ARG A 318 14.19 8.86 25.35
N ASP A 319 12.95 8.56 25.73
CA ASP A 319 12.57 8.21 27.11
C ASP A 319 13.06 6.82 27.54
N GLY A 320 13.64 6.04 26.63
CA GLY A 320 14.14 4.69 26.89
C GLY A 320 13.06 3.65 27.15
N ARG A 321 11.77 4.01 27.09
CA ARG A 321 10.66 3.11 27.40
C ARG A 321 10.26 2.31 26.15
N PRO A 322 10.29 0.97 26.19
CA PRO A 322 9.89 0.17 25.05
C PRO A 322 8.37 0.14 24.91
N ARG A 323 7.88 0.51 23.73
CA ARG A 323 6.48 0.38 23.32
C ARG A 323 6.36 -0.81 22.39
N LYS A 324 5.36 -1.65 22.59
CA LYS A 324 5.14 -2.84 21.76
C LYS A 324 3.77 -2.76 21.10
N ALA A 325 3.71 -3.15 19.84
CA ALA A 325 2.48 -3.24 19.08
C ALA A 325 2.58 -4.35 18.04
N ILE A 326 1.43 -4.81 17.56
CA ILE A 326 1.34 -5.54 16.31
C ILE A 326 1.19 -4.51 15.19
N GLY A 327 1.96 -4.71 14.13
CA GLY A 327 1.94 -3.89 12.94
C GLY A 327 1.83 -4.74 11.68
N LEU A 328 1.75 -4.06 10.54
CA LEU A 328 1.77 -4.67 9.22
C LEU A 328 3.11 -4.38 8.55
N THR A 329 3.62 -5.38 7.84
CA THR A 329 4.83 -5.26 7.03
C THR A 329 4.59 -5.84 5.66
N GLU A 330 5.06 -5.13 4.65
CA GLU A 330 5.05 -5.52 3.25
C GLU A 330 6.48 -5.58 2.72
N PHE A 331 6.77 -6.60 1.90
CA PHE A 331 8.05 -6.78 1.22
C PHE A 331 7.80 -6.96 -0.27
N LEU A 332 8.10 -5.93 -1.05
CA LEU A 332 7.95 -5.87 -2.50
C LEU A 332 9.29 -6.19 -3.18
N ALA A 333 9.26 -7.13 -4.12
CA ALA A 333 10.37 -7.55 -4.98
C ALA A 333 9.89 -7.66 -6.44
N PRO A 334 9.79 -6.53 -7.17
CA PRO A 334 9.12 -6.49 -8.46
C PRO A 334 9.93 -7.12 -9.59
N LYS A 335 11.22 -7.43 -9.38
CA LYS A 335 12.11 -8.04 -10.40
C LYS A 335 11.49 -9.27 -11.08
N ASN A 336 10.71 -10.04 -10.34
CA ASN A 336 10.08 -11.24 -10.84
C ASN A 336 9.03 -10.97 -11.95
N ILE A 337 8.52 -9.74 -12.07
CA ILE A 337 7.48 -9.39 -13.06
C ILE A 337 7.97 -9.56 -14.51
N LYS A 338 9.29 -9.49 -14.71
CA LYS A 338 9.91 -9.67 -16.04
C LYS A 338 9.80 -11.11 -16.53
N TYR A 339 9.67 -12.10 -15.65
CA TYR A 339 9.62 -13.51 -16.07
C TYR A 339 8.25 -13.87 -16.65
N ARG A 340 8.25 -14.37 -17.89
CA ARG A 340 7.02 -14.75 -18.64
C ARG A 340 6.16 -15.77 -17.88
N LEU A 341 6.79 -16.71 -17.19
CA LEU A 341 6.10 -17.73 -16.40
C LEU A 341 5.31 -17.12 -15.24
N PHE A 342 5.91 -16.19 -14.48
CA PHE A 342 5.22 -15.51 -13.38
C PHE A 342 4.13 -14.56 -13.87
N ARG A 343 4.32 -13.95 -15.04
CA ARG A 343 3.26 -13.18 -15.72
C ARG A 343 2.05 -14.05 -16.00
N TRP A 344 2.23 -15.23 -16.61
CA TRP A 344 1.14 -16.16 -16.87
C TRP A 344 0.39 -16.59 -15.60
N PHE A 345 1.12 -16.99 -14.54
CA PHE A 345 0.48 -17.36 -13.27
C PHE A 345 -0.22 -16.20 -12.56
N SER A 346 0.32 -14.98 -12.68
CA SER A 346 -0.33 -13.79 -12.12
C SER A 346 -1.61 -13.47 -12.88
N ASP A 347 -1.60 -13.65 -14.20
CA ASP A 347 -2.76 -13.42 -15.06
C ASP A 347 -3.97 -14.27 -14.67
N LEU A 348 -3.73 -15.54 -14.33
CA LEU A 348 -4.77 -16.47 -13.87
C LEU A 348 -5.45 -16.06 -12.54
N LYS A 349 -4.80 -15.21 -11.75
CA LYS A 349 -5.30 -14.76 -10.44
C LYS A 349 -5.99 -13.40 -10.51
N ILE A 350 -5.94 -12.71 -11.64
CA ILE A 350 -6.54 -11.39 -11.82
C ILE A 350 -7.92 -11.57 -12.47
N GLY A 351 -8.96 -11.10 -11.77
CA GLY A 351 -10.31 -11.02 -12.33
C GLY A 351 -10.38 -9.93 -13.39
N ARG A 352 -11.09 -10.19 -14.49
CA ARG A 352 -11.25 -9.28 -15.64
C ARG A 352 -12.60 -9.45 -16.29
N GLU A 353 -13.12 -8.38 -16.90
CA GLU A 353 -14.32 -8.44 -17.74
C GLU A 353 -15.53 -9.06 -17.01
N GLY A 354 -15.68 -8.75 -15.72
CA GLY A 354 -16.75 -9.32 -14.89
C GLY A 354 -16.51 -10.77 -14.43
N ARG A 355 -15.42 -11.42 -14.88
CA ARG A 355 -14.95 -12.68 -14.30
C ARG A 355 -14.15 -12.37 -13.04
N GLY A 356 -14.50 -13.02 -11.94
CA GLY A 356 -13.84 -12.78 -10.67
C GLY A 356 -12.43 -13.38 -10.60
N SER A 357 -11.63 -12.85 -9.69
CA SER A 357 -10.31 -13.36 -9.33
C SER A 357 -10.38 -14.63 -8.48
N ALA A 358 -9.54 -15.64 -8.76
CA ALA A 358 -9.43 -16.81 -7.89
C ALA A 358 -9.12 -16.41 -6.42
N LEU A 359 -9.96 -16.88 -5.50
CA LEU A 359 -9.90 -16.60 -4.05
C LEU A 359 -8.62 -17.12 -3.39
#